data_AF-A0A832YNI4-F1
#
_entry.id   AF-A0A832YNI4-F1
#
_cell.length_a   1.000
_cell.length_b   1.000
_cell.length_c   1.000
_cell.angle_alpha   90.00
_cell.angle_beta   90.00
_cell.angle_gamma   90.00
#
_symmetry.space_group_name_H-M   'P 1'
#
loop_
_entity.id
_entity.type
_entity.pdbx_description
1 polymer ?
#
loop_
_entity_poly.entity_id
_entity_poly.type
_entity_poly.pdbx_seq_one_letter_code
_entity_poly.pdbx_strand_id
1 'polypeptide(L)' 'MPGSPYMDEPPQGLWTWPRLLRWLTPTFTALSVVALWQGLLIEWFGLSAALLLASAIMRK' A
#
# COMPACT_ATOMS: atom_id res chain seq x y z
N MET A 1 -0.64 29.36 -10.96
CA MET A 1 -0.40 30.71 -10.39
C MET A 1 1.09 31.04 -10.58
N PRO A 2 1.48 32.25 -11.00
CA PRO A 2 2.88 32.66 -10.95
C PRO A 2 3.31 32.66 -9.48
N GLY A 3 4.22 31.75 -9.11
CA GLY A 3 4.76 31.65 -7.76
C GLY A 3 3.95 30.86 -6.74
N SER A 4 3.18 29.82 -7.13
CA SER A 4 2.74 28.86 -6.10
C SER A 4 3.98 28.15 -5.55
N PRO A 5 4.34 28.32 -4.26
CA PRO A 5 5.50 27.67 -3.70
C PRO A 5 5.18 26.17 -3.71
N TYR A 6 5.85 25.41 -4.58
CA TYR A 6 5.94 23.98 -4.37
C TYR A 6 6.51 23.83 -2.96
N MET A 7 5.71 23.29 -2.04
CA MET A 7 6.19 23.10 -0.68
C MET A 7 7.39 22.16 -0.75
N ASP A 8 8.56 22.62 -0.29
CA ASP A 8 9.79 21.82 -0.25
C ASP A 8 9.59 20.52 0.55
N GLU A 9 8.63 20.54 1.48
CA GLU A 9 8.24 19.40 2.30
C GLU A 9 6.75 19.05 2.10
N PRO A 10 6.40 17.76 2.01
CA PRO A 10 5.01 17.34 1.92
C PRO A 10 4.24 17.73 3.20
N PRO A 11 2.95 18.10 3.10
CA PRO A 11 2.19 18.57 4.26
C PRO A 11 2.16 17.52 5.38
N GLN A 12 2.32 17.99 6.63
CA GLN A 12 2.32 17.11 7.79
C GLN A 12 0.98 16.35 7.88
N GLY A 13 1.05 15.01 7.94
CA GLY A 13 -0.11 14.13 8.03
C GLY A 13 -0.50 13.42 6.72
N LEU A 14 0.05 13.81 5.57
CA LEU A 14 -0.17 13.07 4.33
C LEU A 14 0.62 11.75 4.31
N TRP A 15 -0.10 10.64 4.19
CA TRP A 15 0.50 9.35 3.89
C TRP A 15 0.89 9.31 2.43
N THR A 16 2.14 9.71 2.16
CA THR A 16 2.73 9.61 0.82
C THR A 16 2.98 8.15 0.47
N TRP A 17 2.97 7.82 -0.83
CA TRP A 17 3.30 6.48 -1.32
C TRP A 17 4.60 5.90 -0.73
N PRO A 18 5.72 6.64 -0.67
CA PRO A 18 6.96 6.14 -0.07
C PRO A 18 6.80 5.80 1.42
N ARG A 19 6.03 6.61 2.17
CA ARG A 19 5.76 6.35 3.58
C ARG A 19 4.90 5.09 3.73
N LEU A 20 3.83 4.99 2.94
CA LEU A 20 2.92 3.84 2.97
C LEU A 20 3.66 2.54 2.65
N LEU A 21 4.48 2.53 1.59
CA LEU A 21 5.32 1.39 1.24
C LEU A 21 6.28 1.02 2.37
N ARG A 22 6.98 2.00 2.96
CA ARG A 22 7.92 1.73 4.06
C ARG A 22 7.27 0.98 5.23
N TRP A 23 6.01 1.28 5.54
CA TRP A 23 5.26 0.63 6.60
C TRP A 23 4.65 -0.70 6.16
N LEU A 24 4.15 -0.79 4.93
CA LEU A 24 3.42 -1.96 4.44
C LEU A 24 4.35 -3.08 3.97
N THR A 25 5.49 -2.73 3.36
CA THR A 25 6.47 -3.68 2.82
C THR A 25 6.87 -4.76 3.82
N PRO A 26 7.36 -4.47 5.04
CA PRO A 26 7.82 -5.51 5.96
C PRO A 26 6.73 -6.53 6.29
N THR A 27 5.52 -6.06 6.62
CA THR A 27 4.37 -6.91 6.94
C THR A 27 3.94 -7.74 5.73
N PHE A 28 3.85 -7.11 4.55
CA PHE A 28 3.46 -7.80 3.32
C PHE A 28 4.49 -8.87 2.91
N THR A 29 5.78 -8.60 3.05
CA THR A 29 6.83 -9.61 2.81
C THR A 29 6.76 -10.78 3.78
N ALA A 30 6.56 -10.53 5.08
CA ALA A 30 6.47 -11.60 6.08
C ALA A 30 5.29 -12.53 5.76
N LEU A 31 4.12 -11.98 5.46
CA LEU A 31 2.94 -12.76 5.07
C LEU A 31 3.14 -13.51 3.74
N SER A 32 3.84 -12.89 2.78
CA SER A 32 4.15 -13.53 1.51
C SER A 32 5.09 -14.74 1.68
N VAL A 33 6.08 -14.65 2.59
CA VAL A 33 6.96 -15.78 2.93
C VAL A 33 6.18 -16.92 3.59
N VAL A 34 5.25 -16.60 4.50
CA VAL A 34 4.38 -17.61 5.13
C VAL A 34 3.47 -18.27 4.09
N ALA A 35 2.87 -17.49 3.19
CA ALA A 35 2.03 -18.00 2.11
C ALA A 35 2.82 -18.93 1.17
N LEU A 36 4.07 -18.57 0.83
CA LEU A 36 4.96 -19.43 0.07
C LEU A 36 5.23 -20.76 0.80
N TRP A 37 5.51 -20.72 2.10
CA TRP A 37 5.83 -21.91 2.88
C TRP A 37 4.64 -22.88 3.01
N GLN A 38 3.43 -22.33 3.07
CA GLN A 38 2.18 -23.10 3.16
C GLN A 38 1.60 -23.49 1.78
N GLY A 39 2.21 -23.06 0.68
CA GLY A 39 1.68 -23.30 -0.67
C GLY A 39 0.42 -22.50 -1.01
N LEU A 40 0.13 -21.41 -0.28
CA LEU A 40 -1.09 -20.59 -0.39
C LEU A 40 -0.87 -19.28 -1.18
N LEU A 41 0.05 -19.27 -2.16
CA LEU A 41 0.39 -18.06 -2.90
C LEU A 41 -0.81 -17.52 -3.69
N ILE A 42 -1.60 -18.40 -4.30
CA ILE A 42 -2.73 -17.99 -5.15
C ILE A 42 -3.80 -17.33 -4.28
N GLU A 43 -4.14 -17.93 -3.14
CA GLU A 43 -5.11 -17.41 -2.17
C GLU A 43 -4.62 -16.09 -1.59
N TRP A 44 -3.33 -15.99 -1.23
CA TRP A 44 -2.74 -14.76 -0.70
C TRP A 44 -2.83 -13.60 -1.69
N PHE A 45 -2.41 -13.80 -2.94
CA PHE A 45 -2.49 -12.75 -3.96
C PHE A 45 -3.94 -12.47 -4.38
N GLY A 46 -4.80 -13.49 -4.44
CA GLY A 46 -6.22 -13.33 -4.70
C GLY A 46 -6.93 -12.49 -3.65
N LEU A 47 -6.69 -12.76 -2.36
CA LEU A 47 -7.19 -11.96 -1.24
C LEU A 47 -6.65 -10.53 -1.28
N SER A 48 -5.35 -10.38 -1.52
CA SER A 48 -4.72 -9.05 -1.63
C SER A 48 -5.34 -8.21 -2.75
N ALA A 49 -5.58 -8.82 -3.93
CA ALA A 49 -6.23 -8.17 -5.06
C ALA A 49 -7.69 -7.82 -4.75
N ALA A 50 -8.45 -8.72 -4.12
CA ALA A 50 -9.83 -8.49 -3.73
C ALA A 50 -9.97 -7.33 -2.73
N LEU A 51 -9.06 -7.23 -1.75
CA LEU A 51 -9.03 -6.12 -0.79
C LEU A 51 -8.70 -4.78 -1.48
N LEU A 52 -7.74 -4.76 -2.41
CA LEU A 52 -7.42 -3.56 -3.18
C LEU A 52 -8.61 -3.13 -4.05
N LEU A 53 -9.28 -4.06 -4.72
CA LEU A 53 -10.50 -3.79 -5.49
C LEU A 53 -11.63 -3.25 -4.61
N ALA A 54 -11.88 -3.89 -3.47
CA ALA A 54 -12.87 -3.42 -2.51
C ALA A 54 -12.54 -1.98 -2.04
N SER A 55 -11.28 -1.69 -1.73
CA SER A 55 -10.85 -0.34 -1.35
C SER A 55 -11.08 0.69 -2.47
N ALA A 56 -10.87 0.30 -3.73
CA ALA A 56 -11.08 1.17 -4.88
C ALA A 56 -12.57 1.47 -5.11
N ILE A 57 -13.44 0.48 -4.92
CA ILE A 57 -14.90 0.63 -5.01
C ILE A 57 -15.45 1.46 -3.84
N MET A 58 -14.92 1.27 -2.63
CA MET A 58 -15.36 1.96 -1.42
C MET A 58 -14.84 3.40 -1.32
N ARG A 59 -13.87 3.78 -2.14
CA ARG A 59 -13.37 5.15 -2.24
C ARG A 59 -14.49 6.04 -2.80
N LYS A 60 -15.23 6.72 -1.90
CA LYS A 60 -16.15 7.81 -2.23
C LYS A 60 -15.39 9.02 -2.79
#